data_AF-A0A6N7VQV0-F1
#
_entry.id   AF-A0A6N7VQV0-F1
#
_cell.length_a   1.000
_cell.length_b   1.000
_cell.length_c   1.000
_cell.angle_alpha   90.00
_cell.angle_beta   90.00
_cell.angle_gamma   90.00
#
_symmetry.space_group_name_H-M   'P 1'
#
loop_
_entity.id
_entity.type
_entity.pdbx_description
1 polymer ?
#
loop_
_entity_poly.entity_id
_entity_poly.type
_entity_poly.pdbx_seq_one_letter_code
_entity_poly.pdbx_strand_id
1 'polypeptide(L)'
;QERKLLPCNKSEIIGILETLAICGILETPEHKGYIDSFTPPLMRDTGNLKQSLSYPLNWWHGENKVNYNNCYKIFNIDFSYLSEK
;
A
#
# COMPACT_ATOMS: atom_id res chain seq x y z
N GLN A 1 -1.85 6.45 -27.27
CA GLN A 1 -1.72 5.32 -26.32
C GLN A 1 -0.72 5.77 -25.27
N GLU A 2 -1.16 6.02 -24.05
CA GLU A 2 -0.23 6.38 -22.96
C GLU A 2 0.70 5.19 -22.74
N ARG A 3 2.01 5.42 -22.92
CA ARG A 3 3.01 4.40 -22.63
C ARG A 3 3.14 4.30 -21.11
N LYS A 4 3.19 3.08 -20.58
CA LYS A 4 3.56 2.87 -19.18
C LYS A 4 4.91 3.53 -18.92
N LEU A 5 4.99 4.34 -17.85
CA LEU A 5 6.26 4.93 -17.41
C LEU A 5 7.23 3.86 -16.93
N LEU A 6 6.72 2.85 -16.22
CA LEU A 6 7.47 1.69 -15.81
C LEU A 6 7.22 0.53 -16.79
N PRO A 7 8.26 -0.05 -17.41
CA PRO A 7 8.13 -1.17 -18.35
C PRO A 7 7.88 -2.50 -17.60
N CYS A 8 6.83 -2.54 -16.77
CA CYS A 8 6.50 -3.68 -15.90
C CYS A 8 5.25 -4.44 -16.38
N ASN A 9 5.26 -5.75 -16.14
CA ASN A 9 4.09 -6.63 -16.27
C ASN A 9 3.15 -6.48 -15.05
N LYS A 10 1.99 -7.14 -15.10
CA LYS A 10 0.96 -7.01 -14.03
C LYS A 10 1.48 -7.48 -12.67
N SER A 11 2.21 -8.60 -12.63
CA SER A 11 2.70 -9.19 -11.39
C SER A 11 3.76 -8.31 -10.72
N GLU A 12 4.64 -7.69 -11.52
CA GLU A 12 5.64 -6.74 -11.01
C GLU A 12 4.99 -5.50 -10.41
N ILE A 13 3.94 -4.96 -11.07
CA ILE A 13 3.18 -3.81 -10.56
C ILE A 13 2.50 -4.18 -9.23
N ILE A 14 1.88 -5.36 -9.14
CA ILE A 14 1.26 -5.84 -7.89
C ILE A 14 2.31 -5.97 -6.79
N GLY A 15 3.47 -6.57 -7.08
CA GLY A 15 4.54 -6.72 -6.09
C GLY A 15 5.03 -5.38 -5.54
N ILE A 16 5.15 -4.35 -6.39
CA ILE A 16 5.50 -2.99 -5.95
C ILE A 16 4.43 -2.44 -5.00
N LEU A 17 3.16 -2.51 -5.40
CA LEU A 17 2.05 -1.96 -4.60
C LEU A 17 1.87 -2.71 -3.28
N GLU A 18 1.98 -4.04 -3.28
CA GLU A 18 1.88 -4.86 -2.07
C GLU A 18 3.06 -4.60 -1.13
N THR A 19 4.25 -4.37 -1.66
CA THR A 19 5.41 -3.97 -0.85
C THR A 19 5.13 -2.63 -0.15
N LEU A 20 4.60 -1.63 -0.87
CA LEU A 20 4.22 -0.36 -0.27
C LEU A 20 3.09 -0.51 0.77
N ALA A 21 2.15 -1.42 0.55
CA ALA A 21 1.09 -1.70 1.51
C ALA A 21 1.61 -2.40 2.78
N ILE A 22 2.52 -3.37 2.64
CA ILE A 22 3.21 -4.01 3.77
C ILE A 22 4.02 -2.98 4.56
N CYS A 23 4.65 -2.02 3.89
CA CYS A 23 5.31 -0.88 4.52
C CYS A 23 4.35 0.10 5.22
N GLY A 24 3.04 -0.06 5.10
CA GLY A 24 2.05 0.87 5.64
C GLY A 24 2.02 2.21 4.91
N ILE A 25 2.56 2.28 3.69
CA ILE A 25 2.49 3.47 2.83
C ILE A 25 1.15 3.53 2.11
N LEU A 26 0.64 2.36 1.69
CA LEU A 26 -0.71 2.17 1.15
C LEU A 26 -1.54 1.35 2.15
N GLU A 27 -2.14 2.03 3.11
CA GLU A 27 -2.94 1.42 4.17
C GLU A 27 -4.22 2.21 4.45
N THR A 28 -5.19 1.59 5.12
CA THR A 28 -6.38 2.29 5.62
C THR A 28 -6.24 2.56 7.13
N PRO A 29 -7.14 3.34 7.76
CA PRO A 29 -7.20 3.42 9.21
C PRO A 29 -7.41 2.07 9.90
N GLU A 30 -8.19 1.17 9.29
CA GLU A 30 -8.59 -0.15 9.82
C GLU A 30 -7.64 -1.29 9.41
N HIS A 31 -7.02 -1.19 8.23
CA HIS A 31 -6.18 -2.24 7.65
C HIS A 31 -4.76 -1.70 7.44
N LYS A 32 -3.94 -1.87 8.47
CA LYS A 32 -2.58 -1.34 8.56
C LYS A 32 -1.54 -2.22 7.89
N GLY A 33 -0.46 -1.59 7.43
CA GLY A 33 0.77 -2.28 7.08
C GLY A 33 1.45 -2.92 8.29
N TYR A 34 2.56 -3.61 8.06
CA TYR A 34 3.29 -4.37 9.08
C TYR A 34 4.48 -3.64 9.68
N ILE A 35 4.57 -2.31 9.49
CA ILE A 35 5.66 -1.51 10.04
C ILE A 35 5.68 -1.55 11.58
N ASP A 36 4.50 -1.47 12.21
CA ASP A 36 4.37 -1.44 13.67
C ASP A 36 3.81 -2.77 14.23
N SER A 37 2.94 -3.48 13.48
CA SER A 37 2.33 -4.74 13.93
C SER A 37 1.97 -5.66 12.76
N PHE A 38 2.36 -6.93 12.85
CA PHE A 38 2.00 -7.95 11.86
C PHE A 38 0.59 -8.48 12.10
N THR A 39 -0.24 -8.55 11.05
CA THR A 39 -1.56 -9.18 11.10
C THR A 39 -1.46 -10.65 10.64
N PRO A 40 -1.68 -11.64 11.53
CA PRO A 40 -1.60 -13.06 11.18
C PRO A 40 -2.63 -13.45 10.10
N PRO A 41 -2.31 -14.39 9.18
CA PRO A 41 -3.20 -14.78 8.09
C PRO A 41 -4.64 -15.12 8.51
N LEU A 42 -4.82 -15.82 9.64
CA LEU A 42 -6.13 -16.21 10.16
C LEU A 42 -6.96 -15.03 10.68
N MET A 43 -6.32 -13.88 10.94
CA MET A 43 -6.97 -12.65 11.42
C MET A 43 -7.17 -11.62 10.31
N ARG A 44 -6.66 -11.90 9.09
CA ARG A 44 -6.81 -10.97 7.96
C ARG A 44 -8.23 -11.06 7.43
N ASP A 45 -8.90 -9.92 7.40
CA ASP A 45 -10.06 -9.78 6.54
C ASP A 45 -9.58 -9.72 5.09
N THR A 46 -9.94 -10.73 4.30
CA THR A 46 -9.49 -10.86 2.91
C THR A 46 -10.35 -10.04 1.94
N GLY A 47 -11.43 -9.44 2.43
CA GLY A 47 -12.30 -8.57 1.63
C GLY A 47 -12.86 -9.28 0.40
N ASN A 48 -12.90 -8.57 -0.73
CA ASN A 48 -13.41 -9.14 -1.98
C ASN A 48 -12.46 -10.23 -2.53
N LEU A 49 -12.89 -11.49 -2.54
CA LEU A 49 -12.07 -12.59 -3.06
C LEU A 49 -11.81 -12.57 -4.58
N LYS A 50 -12.49 -11.69 -5.33
CA LYS A 50 -12.30 -11.55 -6.78
C LYS A 50 -11.07 -10.71 -7.15
N GLN A 51 -10.54 -9.92 -6.21
CA GLN A 51 -9.27 -9.22 -6.43
C GLN A 51 -8.10 -10.16 -6.13
N SER A 52 -7.10 -10.14 -6.99
CA SER A 52 -5.85 -10.89 -6.80
C SER A 52 -4.84 -10.12 -5.94
N LEU A 53 -5.30 -9.22 -5.07
CA LEU A 53 -4.46 -8.37 -4.23
C LEU A 53 -4.44 -8.92 -2.80
N SER A 54 -3.28 -8.83 -2.14
CA SER A 54 -3.09 -9.31 -0.77
C SER A 54 -3.41 -8.24 0.28
N TYR A 55 -3.63 -8.66 1.52
CA TYR A 55 -3.74 -7.75 2.66
C TYR A 55 -2.40 -7.02 2.94
N PRO A 56 -2.41 -5.70 3.21
CA PRO A 56 -3.60 -4.84 3.35
C PRO A 56 -4.03 -4.11 2.06
N LEU A 57 -3.28 -4.26 0.95
CA LEU A 57 -3.54 -3.53 -0.30
C LEU A 57 -4.96 -3.76 -0.84
N ASN A 58 -5.51 -4.95 -0.63
CA ASN A 58 -6.86 -5.34 -1.03
C ASN A 58 -7.97 -4.44 -0.43
N TRP A 59 -7.67 -3.69 0.63
CA TRP A 59 -8.57 -2.73 1.26
C TRP A 59 -8.27 -1.27 0.89
N TRP A 60 -7.11 -1.02 0.28
CA TRP A 60 -6.69 0.34 -0.04
C TRP A 60 -7.32 0.83 -1.33
N HIS A 61 -7.87 2.03 -1.27
CA HIS A 61 -8.40 2.80 -2.38
C HIS A 61 -7.72 4.16 -2.45
N GLY A 62 -7.78 4.82 -3.61
CA GLY A 62 -7.13 6.12 -3.81
C GLY A 62 -7.56 7.20 -2.78
N GLU A 63 -8.78 7.11 -2.25
CA GLU A 63 -9.29 8.01 -1.19
C GLU A 63 -8.57 7.87 0.15
N ASN A 64 -7.94 6.72 0.43
CA ASN A 64 -7.14 6.53 1.64
C ASN A 64 -5.82 7.33 1.61
N LYS A 65 -5.41 7.81 0.43
CA LYS A 65 -4.17 8.56 0.19
C LYS A 65 -2.90 7.76 0.57
N VAL A 66 -1.75 8.37 0.31
CA VAL A 66 -0.43 7.82 0.67
C VAL A 66 -0.08 8.25 2.09
N ASN A 67 0.40 7.33 2.92
CA ASN A 67 0.93 7.64 4.25
C ASN A 67 2.38 8.14 4.16
N TYR A 68 2.55 9.46 3.97
CA TYR A 68 3.85 10.09 3.83
C TYR A 68 4.72 10.03 5.09
N ASN A 69 4.12 9.87 6.28
CA ASN A 69 4.89 9.67 7.51
C ASN A 69 5.67 8.36 7.47
N ASN A 70 5.07 7.29 6.93
CA ASN A 70 5.75 6.02 6.78
C ASN A 70 6.83 6.07 5.67
N CYS A 71 6.68 6.92 4.65
CA CYS A 71 7.78 7.20 3.72
C CYS A 71 9.01 7.77 4.43
N TYR A 72 8.82 8.72 5.36
CA TYR A 72 9.91 9.28 6.15
C TYR A 72 10.54 8.22 7.06
N LYS A 73 9.74 7.45 7.81
CA LYS A 73 10.25 6.40 8.70
C LYS A 73 11.08 5.35 7.97
N ILE A 74 10.69 4.96 6.76
CA ILE A 74 11.32 3.85 6.03
C ILE A 74 12.48 4.32 5.16
N PHE A 75 12.29 5.41 4.42
CA PHE A 75 13.23 5.86 3.40
C PHE A 75 14.01 7.12 3.80
N ASN A 76 13.69 7.72 4.96
CA ASN A 76 14.24 9.00 5.40
C ASN A 76 14.01 10.14 4.38
N ILE A 77 12.84 10.12 3.72
CA ILE A 77 12.41 11.15 2.76
C ILE A 77 11.12 11.78 3.28
N ASP A 78 11.15 13.10 3.48
CA ASP A 78 10.01 13.86 3.95
C ASP A 78 9.12 14.31 2.77
N PHE A 79 7.89 13.80 2.78
CA PHE A 79 6.82 14.18 1.85
C PHE A 79 5.61 14.80 2.57
N SER A 80 5.77 15.25 3.82
CA SER A 80 4.69 15.83 4.62
C SER A 80 3.97 16.99 3.91
N TYR A 81 4.70 17.76 3.09
CA TYR A 81 4.16 18.83 2.25
C TYR A 81 3.11 18.36 1.21
N LEU A 82 3.02 17.06 0.91
CA LEU A 82 2.00 16.50 0.03
C LEU A 82 0.71 16.09 0.77
N SER A 83 0.72 16.10 2.11
CA SER A 83 -0.44 15.75 2.93
C SER A 83 -1.43 16.91 3.14
N GLU A 84 -1.02 18.15 2.84
CA GLU A 84 -1.79 19.38 3.11
C GLU A 84 -2.84 19.75 2.03
N LYS A 85 -3.20 18.81 1.16
CA LYS A 85 -4.29 18.95 0.16
C LYS A 85 -5.33 17.85 0.31
#